data_AF-A0A0A8YYQ8-F1
#
_entry.id   AF-A0A0A8YYQ8-F1
#
_cell.length_a   1.000
_cell.length_b   1.000
_cell.length_c   1.000
_cell.angle_alpha   90.00
_cell.angle_beta   90.00
_cell.angle_gamma   90.00
#
_symmetry.space_group_name_H-M   'P 1'
#
loop_
_entity.id
_entity.type
_entity.pdbx_description
1 polymer ?
#
loop_
_entity_poly.entity_id
_entity_poly.type
_entity_poly.pdbx_seq_one_letter_code
_entity_poly.pdbx_strand_id
1 'polypeptide(L)' 'MGGKPIRIMKNLRICGDCHAFAKLISKSEGKVIIIRDPVRFHHFQDGVCSCGDYW' A
#
# COMPACT_ATOMS: atom_id res chain seq x y z
N MET A 1 14.28 -13.39 5.71
CA MET A 1 14.95 -12.15 5.25
C MET A 1 13.89 -11.21 4.69
N GLY A 2 13.29 -10.36 5.53
CA GLY A 2 12.33 -9.36 5.06
C GLY A 2 13.07 -8.19 4.41
N GLY A 3 12.88 -7.98 3.10
CA GLY A 3 13.47 -6.84 2.41
C GLY A 3 12.97 -5.50 2.97
N LYS A 4 13.74 -4.43 2.80
CA LYS A 4 13.33 -3.08 3.25
C LYS A 4 11.94 -2.72 2.66
N PRO A 5 11.02 -2.15 3.46
CA PRO A 5 9.73 -1.72 2.95
C PRO A 5 9.86 -0.65 1.87
N ILE A 6 9.02 -0.72 0.84
CA ILE A 6 8.91 0.32 -0.18
C ILE A 6 8.06 1.44 0.41
N ARG A 7 8.54 2.68 0.38
CA ARG A 7 7.84 3.86 0.93
C ARG A 7 7.52 4.84 -0.19
N ILE A 8 6.24 5.20 -0.33
CA ILE A 8 5.75 6.13 -1.34
C ILE A 8 5.00 7.26 -0.64
N MET A 9 5.34 8.51 -0.96
CA MET A 9 4.61 9.68 -0.48
C MET A 9 3.93 10.38 -1.65
N LYS A 10 2.65 10.70 -1.49
CA LYS A 10 1.86 11.40 -2.51
C LYS A 10 0.96 12.46 -1.89
N ASN A 11 0.66 13.49 -2.68
CA ASN A 11 -0.18 14.62 -2.29
C ASN A 11 -1.65 14.46 -2.72
N LEU A 12 -2.01 13.35 -3.35
CA LEU A 12 -3.39 13.00 -3.74
C LEU A 12 -3.86 11.80 -2.92
N ARG A 13 -5.16 11.71 -2.60
CA ARG A 13 -5.77 10.52 -1.97
C ARG A 13 -5.66 9.31 -2.90
N ILE A 14 -5.51 8.10 -2.37
CA ILE A 14 -5.39 6.91 -3.23
C ILE A 14 -6.78 6.59 -3.78
N CYS A 15 -6.86 6.22 -5.06
CA CYS A 15 -8.11 5.72 -5.62
C CYS A 15 -8.22 4.20 -5.39
N GLY A 16 -9.42 3.64 -5.60
CA GLY A 16 -9.66 2.20 -5.46
C GLY A 16 -8.73 1.34 -6.33
N ASP A 17 -8.50 1.74 -7.59
CA ASP A 17 -7.65 0.98 -8.51
C ASP A 17 -6.18 0.97 -8.07
N CYS A 18 -5.63 2.13 -7.69
CA CYS A 18 -4.27 2.20 -7.15
C CYS A 18 -4.13 1.42 -5.85
N HIS A 19 -5.17 1.41 -5.01
CA HIS A 19 -5.20 0.65 -3.77
C HIS A 19 -5.21 -0.87 -4.05
N ALA A 20 -6.04 -1.33 -4.99
CA ALA A 20 -6.08 -2.73 -5.43
C ALA A 20 -4.75 -3.16 -6.09
N PHE A 21 -4.14 -2.29 -6.89
CA PHE A 21 -2.83 -2.53 -7.48
C PHE A 21 -1.74 -2.71 -6.41
N ALA A 22 -1.68 -1.82 -5.42
CA ALA A 22 -0.70 -1.93 -4.34
C ALA A 22 -0.86 -3.22 -3.52
N LYS A 23 -2.10 -3.66 -3.28
CA LYS A 23 -2.37 -5.00 -2.71
C LYS A 23 -1.78 -6.10 -3.58
N LEU A 24 -2.10 -6.12 -4.87
CA LEU A 24 -1.61 -7.15 -5.80
C LEU A 24 -0.08 -7.23 -5.79
N ILE A 25 0.60 -6.09 -5.87
CA ILE A 25 2.07 -6.03 -5.86
C ILE A 25 2.62 -6.53 -4.52
N SER A 26 2.03 -6.14 -3.38
CA SER A 26 2.50 -6.62 -2.08
C SER A 26 2.47 -8.15 -1.95
N LYS A 27 1.46 -8.79 -2.56
CA LYS A 27 1.31 -10.25 -2.59
C LYS A 27 2.24 -10.92 -3.62
N SER A 28 2.35 -10.35 -4.83
CA SER A 28 3.19 -10.88 -5.91
C SER A 28 4.67 -10.85 -5.54
N GLU A 29 5.14 -9.71 -5.03
CA GLU A 29 6.56 -9.47 -4.79
C GLU A 29 7.00 -9.86 -3.37
N GLY A 30 6.05 -10.24 -2.50
CA GLY A 30 6.30 -10.48 -1.07
C GLY A 30 6.90 -9.26 -0.38
N LYS A 31 6.53 -8.05 -0.83
CA LYS A 31 7.07 -6.78 -0.33
C LYS A 31 6.03 -6.07 0.53
N VAL A 32 6.50 -5.52 1.66
CA VAL A 32 5.74 -4.53 2.42
C VAL A 32 5.81 -3.20 1.69
N ILE A 33 4.66 -2.61 1.38
CA ILE A 33 4.54 -1.29 0.75
C ILE A 33 3.82 -0.36 1.73
N ILE A 34 4.39 0.82 1.94
CA ILE A 34 3.83 1.87 2.78
C ILE A 34 3.55 3.08 1.90
N ILE A 35 2.27 3.43 1.74
CA ILE A 35 1.87 4.61 0.99
C ILE A 35 1.30 5.64 1.95
N ARG A 36 1.90 6.82 2.01
CA ARG A 36 1.33 7.98 2.70
C ARG A 36 0.61 8.86 1.71
N ASP A 37 -0.65 9.13 1.99
CA ASP A 37 -1.43 10.12 1.28
C ASP A 37 -1.87 11.27 2.21
N PRO A 38 -2.62 12.28 1.73
CA PRO A 38 -3.04 13.39 2.57
C PRO A 38 -3.93 12.99 3.76
N VAL A 39 -4.63 11.86 3.67
CA VAL A 39 -5.62 11.43 4.66
C VAL A 39 -5.00 10.47 5.67
N ARG A 40 -4.20 9.51 5.22
CA ARG A 40 -3.70 8.41 6.06
C ARG A 40 -2.46 7.71 5.49
N PHE A 41 -1.97 6.77 6.28
CA PHE A 41 -1.01 5.76 5.84
C PHE A 41 -1.74 4.48 5.46
N HIS A 42 -1.30 3.88 4.37
CA HIS A 42 -1.74 2.59 3.88
C HIS A 42 -0.56 1.63 3.99
N HIS A 43 -0.68 0.59 4.81
CA HIS A 43 0.32 -0.47 4.92
C HIS A 43 -0.18 -1.69 4.17
N PHE A 44 0.47 -2.01 3.05
CA PHE A 44 0.18 -3.16 2.23
C PHE A 44 1.16 -4.29 2.55
N GLN A 45 0.61 -5.45 2.87
CA GLN A 45 1.37 -6.66 3.13
C GLN A 45 0.51 -7.88 2.75
N ASP A 46 1.09 -8.82 1.99
CA ASP A 46 0.44 -10.08 1.59
C ASP A 46 -0.94 -9.92 0.93
N GLY A 47 -1.15 -8.81 0.21
CA GLY A 47 -2.41 -8.52 -0.48
C GLY A 47 -3.46 -7.81 0.37
N VAL A 48 -3.13 -7.45 1.60
CA VAL A 48 -4.05 -6.77 2.53
C VAL A 48 -3.54 -5.37 2.80
N CYS A 49 -4.45 -4.42 2.99
CA CYS A 49 -4.12 -3.07 3.43
C CYS A 49 -4.67 -2.82 4.83
N SER A 50 -3.90 -2.16 5.68
CA SER A 50 -4.29 -1.79 7.05
C SER A 50 -5.46 -0.79 7.12
N CYS A 51 -5.83 -0.13 6.02
CA CYS A 51 -6.91 0.86 6.01
C CYS A 51 -8.32 0.24 5.97
N GLY A 52 -8.44 -1.08 5.84
CA GLY A 52 -9.73 -1.78 5.76
C GLY A 52 -10.50 -1.50 4.48
N ASP A 53 -9.80 -1.32 3.35
CA ASP A 53 -10.37 -0.96 2.04
C ASP A 53 -11.00 0.43 1.94
N TYR A 54 -10.70 1.29 2.91
CA TYR A 54 -10.91 2.72 2.78
C TYR A 54 -9.70 3.34 2.08
N TRP A 55 -9.78 3.42 0.75
CA TRP A 55 -8.83 4.15 -0.10
C TRP A 55 -8.75 5.63 0.32
#